data_AF-A0AA43FL43-F1
#
_entry.id   AF-A0AA43FL43-F1
#
_cell.length_a   1.000
_cell.length_b   1.000
_cell.length_c   1.000
_cell.angle_alpha   90.00
_cell.angle_beta   90.00
_cell.angle_gamma   90.00
#
_symmetry.space_group_name_H-M   'P 1'
#
loop_
_entity.id
_entity.type
_entity.pdbx_description
1 polymer ?
#
loop_
_entity_poly.entity_id
_entity_poly.type
_entity_poly.pdbx_seq_one_letter_code
_entity_poly.pdbx_strand_id
1 'polypeptide(L)'
;MKSKEELQSLDVEQVKQEILPSMGVAPQKKVDPALDKLASEFVEAVMNTSEEDLEGRNEKKAALERLGAKAQTDSAHRSAMLRRPIKELSLKGADGGPVAKALVDLAVEMGKLDPNSWDFSVSGVAKLLSFIPGVGDKMQRYFLQYESAQAVIDNIIKSLEKGRDMLERDSMTLTEDQKQIRALTILLQKQIQVGMLIDQKLGYKLERELQQNDSKYQFIAEELIYPLRQRIMDLQQQLAVNQQGVLAMEII
;
A
#
# COMPACT_ATOMS: atom_id res chain seq x y z
N MET A 1 -0.75 53.74 4.92
CA MET A 1 -2.06 53.10 5.11
C MET A 1 -2.49 52.47 3.80
N LYS A 2 -2.40 51.13 3.68
CA LYS A 2 -3.15 50.25 2.76
C LYS A 2 -2.42 48.91 2.63
N SER A 3 -2.64 48.02 3.60
CA SER A 3 -2.34 46.59 3.46
C SER A 3 -3.23 45.83 4.45
N LYS A 4 -4.48 45.55 4.05
CA LYS A 4 -5.34 44.59 4.76
C LYS A 4 -6.49 44.00 3.94
N GLU A 5 -6.45 44.06 2.61
CA GLU A 5 -7.62 43.73 1.76
C GLU A 5 -7.37 42.68 0.68
N GLU A 6 -6.38 41.80 0.83
CA GLU A 6 -6.21 40.63 -0.04
C GLU A 6 -6.07 39.35 0.78
N LEU A 7 -7.05 39.09 1.65
CA LEU A 7 -7.41 37.71 1.98
C LEU A 7 -8.57 37.36 1.06
N GLN A 8 -8.22 37.04 -0.19
CA GLN A 8 -9.12 36.43 -1.15
C GLN A 8 -9.79 35.25 -0.47
N SER A 9 -11.12 35.27 -0.45
CA SER A 9 -11.94 34.13 -0.11
C SER A 9 -11.45 32.93 -0.91
N LEU A 10 -10.87 31.94 -0.22
CA LEU A 10 -10.60 30.63 -0.79
C LEU A 10 -11.93 30.10 -1.29
N ASP A 11 -12.16 30.19 -2.60
CA ASP A 11 -13.32 29.62 -3.26
C ASP A 11 -13.23 28.12 -3.07
N VAL A 12 -14.06 27.60 -2.17
CA VAL A 12 -14.07 26.20 -1.73
C VAL A 12 -14.26 25.26 -2.93
N GLU A 13 -14.90 25.74 -4.00
CA GLU A 13 -15.05 24.98 -5.25
C GLU A 13 -13.75 24.92 -6.07
N GLN A 14 -12.96 25.99 -6.15
CA GLN A 14 -11.65 25.96 -6.80
C GLN A 14 -10.66 25.06 -6.04
N VAL A 15 -10.67 25.14 -4.70
CA VAL A 15 -9.85 24.29 -3.84
C VAL A 15 -10.23 22.81 -4.00
N LYS A 16 -11.53 22.49 -4.07
CA LYS A 16 -12.01 21.13 -4.37
C LYS A 16 -11.56 20.64 -5.76
N GLN A 17 -11.67 21.50 -6.78
CA GLN A 17 -11.36 21.13 -8.17
C GLN A 17 -9.87 20.96 -8.46
N GLU A 18 -8.97 21.65 -7.74
CA GLU A 18 -7.51 21.47 -7.90
C GLU A 18 -6.95 20.32 -7.06
N ILE A 19 -7.54 20.04 -5.89
CA ILE A 19 -7.05 19.01 -4.97
C ILE A 19 -7.49 17.59 -5.39
N LEU A 20 -8.72 17.43 -5.88
CA LEU A 20 -9.26 16.11 -6.25
C LEU A 20 -8.44 15.40 -7.36
N PRO A 21 -8.02 16.08 -8.46
CA PRO A 21 -7.19 15.46 -9.49
C PRO A 21 -5.74 15.24 -9.04
N SER A 22 -5.19 16.13 -8.23
CA SER A 22 -3.80 16.03 -7.73
C SER A 22 -3.63 14.94 -6.66
N MET A 23 -4.72 14.52 -6.01
CA MET A 23 -4.76 13.39 -5.06
C MET A 23 -5.03 12.02 -5.72
N GLY A 24 -5.11 11.92 -7.06
CA GLY A 24 -5.33 10.63 -7.74
C GLY A 24 -6.72 10.02 -7.51
N VAL A 25 -7.68 10.80 -7.01
CA VAL A 25 -9.06 10.37 -6.81
C VAL A 25 -9.78 10.54 -8.14
N ALA A 26 -9.78 9.49 -8.96
CA ALA A 26 -10.62 9.46 -10.16
C ALA A 26 -12.09 9.69 -9.74
N PRO A 27 -12.82 10.64 -10.35
CA PRO A 27 -14.22 10.87 -10.00
C PRO A 27 -15.01 9.60 -10.31
N GLN A 28 -15.61 8.99 -9.29
CA GLN A 28 -16.52 7.87 -9.49
C GLN A 28 -17.72 8.36 -10.31
N LYS A 29 -17.74 7.98 -11.59
CA LYS A 29 -18.67 8.49 -12.61
C LYS A 29 -20.14 8.08 -12.41
N LYS A 30 -20.46 7.29 -11.37
CA LYS A 30 -21.83 6.84 -11.06
C LYS A 30 -22.04 6.84 -9.55
N VAL A 31 -23.02 7.62 -9.10
CA VAL A 31 -23.47 7.60 -7.70
C VAL A 31 -24.12 6.25 -7.42
N ASP A 32 -23.70 5.57 -6.35
CA ASP A 32 -24.34 4.35 -5.88
C ASP A 32 -25.74 4.70 -5.29
N PRO A 33 -26.84 4.18 -5.85
CA PRO A 33 -28.19 4.48 -5.37
C PRO A 33 -28.42 4.14 -3.90
N ALA A 34 -27.73 3.13 -3.36
CA ALA A 34 -27.85 2.77 -1.95
C ALA A 34 -27.22 3.84 -1.05
N LEU A 35 -26.10 4.44 -1.49
CA LEU A 35 -25.42 5.52 -0.77
C LEU A 35 -26.20 6.83 -0.86
N ASP A 36 -26.83 7.11 -2.01
CA ASP A 36 -27.74 8.25 -2.16
C ASP A 36 -28.97 8.13 -1.26
N LYS A 37 -29.55 6.93 -1.16
CA LYS A 37 -30.66 6.65 -0.24
C LYS A 37 -30.24 6.88 1.21
N LEU A 38 -29.11 6.31 1.64
CA LEU A 38 -28.58 6.49 2.99
C LEU A 38 -28.35 7.97 3.33
N ALA A 39 -27.75 8.73 2.39
CA ALA A 39 -27.54 10.16 2.56
C ALA A 39 -28.86 10.92 2.67
N SER A 40 -29.87 10.56 1.86
CA SER A 40 -31.19 11.18 1.89
C SER A 40 -31.92 10.92 3.21
N GLU A 41 -31.91 9.68 3.70
CA GLU A 41 -32.49 9.31 5.00
C GLU A 41 -31.83 10.07 6.15
N PHE A 42 -30.50 10.21 6.13
CA PHE A 42 -29.77 10.99 7.13
C PHE A 42 -30.16 12.48 7.09
N VAL A 43 -30.24 13.07 5.90
CA VAL A 43 -30.63 14.47 5.74
C VAL A 43 -32.07 14.71 6.20
N GLU A 44 -32.99 13.83 5.85
CA GLU A 44 -34.38 13.91 6.34
C GLU A 44 -34.44 13.83 7.87
N ALA A 45 -33.67 12.92 8.49
CA ALA A 45 -33.58 12.83 9.95
C ALA A 45 -33.04 14.12 10.58
N VAL A 46 -32.01 14.75 9.98
CA VAL A 46 -31.49 16.04 10.43
C VAL A 46 -32.56 17.14 10.31
N MET A 47 -33.27 17.22 9.19
CA MET A 47 -34.29 18.25 8.96
C MET A 47 -35.48 18.12 9.93
N ASN A 48 -35.84 16.87 10.28
CA ASN A 48 -36.92 16.54 11.21
C ASN A 48 -36.51 16.67 12.70
N THR A 49 -35.23 16.86 13.00
CA THR A 49 -34.77 17.10 14.37
C THR A 49 -35.20 18.50 14.80
N SER A 50 -35.84 18.61 15.98
CA SER A 50 -36.28 19.90 16.53
C SER A 50 -35.11 20.66 17.16
N GLU A 51 -35.26 21.97 17.35
CA GLU A 51 -34.21 22.78 17.97
C GLU A 51 -34.00 22.43 19.46
N GLU A 52 -35.09 22.04 20.14
CA GLU A 52 -35.12 21.67 21.56
C GLU A 52 -34.54 20.26 21.81
N ASP A 53 -34.45 19.42 20.77
CA ASP A 53 -33.88 18.08 20.84
C ASP A 53 -32.34 18.09 20.81
N LEU A 54 -31.74 18.51 21.92
CA LEU A 54 -30.29 18.58 22.07
C LEU A 54 -29.61 17.20 21.94
N GLU A 55 -30.27 16.15 22.41
CA GLU A 55 -29.75 14.78 22.32
C GLU A 55 -29.72 14.31 20.86
N GLY A 56 -30.83 14.47 20.14
CA GLY A 56 -30.92 14.15 18.72
C GLY A 56 -29.94 14.97 17.87
N ARG A 57 -29.71 16.25 18.19
CA ARG A 57 -28.68 17.07 17.52
C ARG A 57 -27.28 16.53 17.77
N ASN A 58 -26.94 16.19 19.00
CA ASN A 58 -25.62 15.65 19.36
C ASN A 58 -25.36 14.28 18.73
N GLU A 59 -26.35 13.41 18.64
CA GLU A 59 -26.24 12.14 17.94
C GLU A 59 -25.87 12.32 16.46
N LYS A 60 -26.44 13.33 15.80
CA LYS A 60 -26.30 13.54 14.35
C LYS A 60 -24.91 14.11 14.05
N LYS A 61 -24.41 15.02 14.90
CA LYS A 61 -23.01 15.45 14.89
C LYS A 61 -22.08 14.25 15.06
N ALA A 62 -22.28 13.45 16.11
CA ALA A 62 -21.44 12.31 16.41
C ALA A 62 -21.43 11.27 15.28
N ALA A 63 -22.56 11.10 14.58
CA ALA A 63 -22.64 10.23 13.40
C ALA A 63 -21.75 10.74 12.25
N LEU A 64 -21.75 12.05 11.97
CA LEU A 64 -20.88 12.66 10.94
C LEU A 64 -19.40 12.61 11.36
N GLU A 65 -19.08 12.92 12.61
CA GLU A 65 -17.71 12.85 13.13
C GLU A 65 -17.14 11.42 13.05
N ARG A 66 -17.98 10.41 13.28
CA ARG A 66 -17.58 8.99 13.20
C ARG A 66 -17.61 8.43 11.78
N LEU A 67 -18.07 9.19 10.78
CA LEU A 67 -18.15 8.74 9.39
C LEU A 67 -16.79 8.19 8.93
N GLY A 68 -16.75 6.92 8.52
CA GLY A 68 -15.52 6.27 8.09
C GLY A 68 -14.40 6.16 9.14
N ALA A 69 -14.64 6.43 10.43
CA ALA A 69 -13.60 6.40 11.48
C ALA A 69 -12.91 5.04 11.58
N LYS A 70 -13.70 3.97 11.63
CA LYS A 70 -13.18 2.60 11.63
C LYS A 70 -12.32 2.31 10.39
N ALA A 71 -12.82 2.64 9.19
CA ALA A 71 -12.11 2.40 7.94
C ALA A 71 -10.79 3.17 7.88
N GLN A 72 -10.78 4.41 8.38
CA GLN A 72 -9.57 5.24 8.48
C GLN A 72 -8.56 4.63 9.45
N THR A 73 -8.99 4.24 10.66
CA THR A 73 -8.10 3.59 11.66
C THR A 73 -7.53 2.29 11.13
N ASP A 74 -8.37 1.41 10.56
CA ASP A 74 -7.95 0.12 10.01
C ASP A 74 -6.94 0.32 8.87
N SER A 75 -7.17 1.32 8.01
CA SER A 75 -6.28 1.71 6.91
C SER A 75 -4.94 2.29 7.39
N ALA A 76 -4.95 3.18 8.38
CA ALA A 76 -3.72 3.75 8.95
C ALA A 76 -2.88 2.67 9.63
N HIS A 77 -3.52 1.80 10.41
CA HIS A 77 -2.88 0.66 11.06
C HIS A 77 -2.24 -0.30 10.04
N ARG A 78 -2.98 -0.66 8.99
CA ARG A 78 -2.47 -1.53 7.93
C ARG A 78 -1.29 -0.90 7.18
N SER A 79 -1.40 0.37 6.84
CA SER A 79 -0.30 1.12 6.22
C SER A 79 0.96 1.12 7.10
N ALA A 80 0.81 1.28 8.42
CA ALA A 80 1.92 1.23 9.35
C ALA A 80 2.57 -0.17 9.42
N MET A 81 1.77 -1.23 9.43
CA MET A 81 2.26 -2.62 9.43
C MET A 81 3.09 -2.94 8.17
N LEU A 82 2.73 -2.38 7.02
CA LEU A 82 3.39 -2.67 5.75
C LEU A 82 4.70 -1.91 5.53
N ARG A 83 4.95 -0.83 6.26
CA ARG A 83 6.19 -0.03 6.11
C ARG A 83 7.45 -0.86 6.28
N ARG A 84 7.47 -1.77 7.26
CA ARG A 84 8.64 -2.59 7.56
C ARG A 84 8.83 -3.72 6.54
N PRO A 85 7.83 -4.56 6.24
CA PRO A 85 7.92 -5.58 5.19
C PRO A 85 8.29 -4.99 3.82
N ILE A 86 7.67 -3.89 3.39
CA ILE A 86 7.98 -3.22 2.11
C ILE A 86 9.44 -2.75 2.09
N LYS A 87 9.94 -2.18 3.19
CA LYS A 87 11.35 -1.77 3.30
C LYS A 87 12.29 -2.97 3.24
N GLU A 88 11.97 -4.05 3.93
CA GLU A 88 12.77 -5.28 3.93
C GLU A 88 12.79 -5.94 2.53
N LEU A 89 11.65 -5.99 1.85
CA LEU A 89 11.54 -6.50 0.47
C LEU A 89 12.32 -5.61 -0.52
N SER A 90 12.20 -4.28 -0.42
CA SER A 90 12.94 -3.34 -1.26
C SER A 90 14.47 -3.50 -1.11
N LEU A 91 14.96 -3.66 0.13
CA LEU A 91 16.38 -3.92 0.40
C LEU A 91 16.84 -5.27 -0.17
N LYS A 92 16.01 -6.31 -0.08
CA LYS A 92 16.31 -7.63 -0.68
C LYS A 92 16.28 -7.57 -2.21
N GLY A 93 15.39 -6.79 -2.81
CA GLY A 93 15.21 -6.70 -4.26
C GLY A 93 16.34 -5.94 -4.97
N ALA A 94 16.95 -4.95 -4.32
CA ALA A 94 18.00 -4.11 -4.93
C ALA A 94 19.23 -4.91 -5.45
N ASP A 95 19.62 -5.98 -4.75
CA ASP A 95 20.74 -6.86 -5.13
C ASP A 95 20.28 -8.25 -5.62
N GLY A 96 18.98 -8.43 -5.92
CA GLY A 96 18.39 -9.75 -6.26
C GLY A 96 18.27 -10.73 -5.08
N GLY A 97 18.73 -10.32 -3.89
CA GLY A 97 18.54 -11.02 -2.64
C GLY A 97 19.40 -12.28 -2.47
N PRO A 98 19.20 -13.02 -1.36
CA PRO A 98 19.99 -14.21 -1.05
C PRO A 98 19.86 -15.32 -2.10
N VAL A 99 18.72 -15.39 -2.80
CA VAL A 99 18.50 -16.35 -3.89
C VAL A 99 19.36 -16.02 -5.11
N ALA A 100 19.37 -14.76 -5.59
CA ALA A 100 20.21 -14.38 -6.73
C ALA A 100 21.68 -14.61 -6.45
N LYS A 101 22.15 -14.27 -5.25
CA LYS A 101 23.53 -14.55 -4.81
C LYS A 101 23.84 -16.05 -4.85
N ALA A 102 22.97 -16.88 -4.28
CA ALA A 102 23.17 -18.33 -4.28
C ALA A 102 23.11 -18.95 -5.69
N LEU A 103 22.33 -18.38 -6.62
CA LEU A 103 22.33 -18.80 -8.03
C LEU A 103 23.65 -18.47 -8.74
N VAL A 104 24.22 -17.29 -8.47
CA VAL A 104 25.55 -16.92 -8.98
C VAL A 104 26.63 -17.84 -8.41
N ASP A 105 26.61 -18.08 -7.09
CA ASP A 105 27.55 -18.98 -6.41
C ASP A 105 27.44 -20.41 -6.97
N LEU A 106 26.21 -20.89 -7.24
CA LEU A 106 25.97 -22.19 -7.87
C LEU A 106 26.59 -22.27 -9.27
N ALA A 107 26.38 -21.23 -10.10
CA ALA A 107 26.93 -21.18 -11.45
C ALA A 107 28.47 -21.20 -11.46
N VAL A 108 29.09 -20.48 -10.52
CA VAL A 108 30.56 -20.48 -10.34
C VAL A 108 31.06 -21.87 -9.93
N GLU A 109 30.40 -22.50 -8.95
CA GLU A 109 30.86 -23.81 -8.44
C GLU A 109 30.64 -24.92 -9.46
N MET A 110 29.52 -24.89 -10.20
CA MET A 110 29.28 -25.80 -11.32
C MET A 110 30.33 -25.63 -12.44
N GLY A 111 30.74 -24.40 -12.73
CA GLY A 111 31.76 -24.11 -13.73
C GLY A 111 33.14 -24.69 -13.40
N LYS A 112 33.51 -24.78 -12.11
CA LYS A 112 34.78 -25.41 -11.67
C LYS A 112 34.80 -26.93 -11.88
N LEU A 113 33.63 -27.55 -12.00
CA LEU A 113 33.45 -28.98 -12.18
C LEU A 113 33.34 -29.42 -13.65
N ASP A 114 33.35 -28.47 -14.60
CA ASP A 114 33.29 -28.76 -16.03
C ASP A 114 34.51 -29.62 -16.45
N PRO A 115 34.32 -30.90 -16.82
CA PRO A 115 35.41 -31.79 -17.20
C PRO A 115 36.13 -31.31 -18.48
N ASN A 116 35.50 -30.49 -19.31
CA ASN A 116 36.12 -29.97 -20.54
C ASN A 116 37.16 -28.87 -20.25
N SER A 117 37.13 -28.28 -19.05
CA SER A 117 38.15 -27.34 -18.59
C SER A 117 39.46 -28.03 -18.16
N TRP A 118 39.45 -29.37 -18.04
CA TRP A 118 40.59 -30.17 -17.61
C TRP A 118 41.23 -30.94 -18.77
N ASP A 119 42.52 -30.70 -19.00
CA ASP A 119 43.31 -31.50 -19.96
C ASP A 119 43.79 -32.80 -19.30
N PHE A 120 43.03 -33.87 -19.55
CA PHE A 120 43.33 -35.25 -19.15
C PHE A 120 44.31 -35.96 -20.09
N SER A 121 44.81 -35.30 -21.14
CA SER A 121 45.80 -35.91 -22.04
C SER A 121 47.13 -36.13 -21.30
N VAL A 122 47.64 -37.35 -21.39
CA VAL A 122 48.89 -37.75 -20.75
C VAL A 122 50.04 -37.46 -21.72
N SER A 123 50.61 -36.26 -21.65
CA SER A 123 51.88 -35.97 -22.34
C SER A 123 52.99 -36.88 -21.79
N GLY A 124 53.95 -37.32 -22.62
CA GLY A 124 55.00 -38.27 -22.24
C GLY A 124 55.82 -37.87 -20.99
N VAL A 125 55.89 -36.56 -20.71
CA VAL A 125 56.52 -35.98 -19.51
C VAL A 125 55.69 -36.17 -18.23
N ALA A 126 54.36 -36.17 -18.34
CA ALA A 126 53.43 -36.42 -17.22
C ALA A 126 53.52 -37.88 -16.73
N LYS A 127 53.82 -38.81 -17.64
CA LYS A 127 54.03 -40.24 -17.34
C LYS A 127 55.34 -40.52 -16.58
N LEU A 128 56.32 -39.61 -16.66
CA LEU A 128 57.57 -39.68 -15.88
C LEU A 128 57.40 -39.02 -14.51
N LEU A 129 56.60 -37.95 -14.42
CA LEU A 129 56.30 -37.26 -13.16
C LEU A 129 55.35 -38.04 -12.23
N SER A 130 54.57 -38.99 -12.74
CA SER A 130 53.70 -39.87 -11.94
C SER A 130 54.47 -40.84 -11.01
N PHE A 131 55.79 -40.95 -11.16
CA PHE A 131 56.65 -41.76 -10.28
C PHE A 131 57.24 -40.97 -9.10
N ILE A 132 57.00 -39.66 -9.00
CA ILE A 132 57.46 -38.83 -7.87
C ILE A 132 56.43 -38.92 -6.73
N PRO A 133 56.82 -39.34 -5.50
CA PRO A 133 55.92 -39.39 -4.36
C PRO A 133 55.34 -37.99 -4.05
N GLY A 134 54.01 -37.86 -4.04
CA GLY A 134 53.31 -36.61 -3.72
C GLY A 134 52.76 -35.82 -4.91
N VAL A 135 53.14 -36.14 -6.16
CA VAL A 135 52.56 -35.54 -7.37
C VAL A 135 51.39 -36.42 -7.84
N GLY A 136 50.21 -36.23 -7.27
CA GLY A 136 49.02 -37.03 -7.59
C GLY A 136 48.53 -36.88 -9.04
N ASP A 137 47.87 -37.94 -9.55
CA ASP A 137 47.25 -37.98 -10.88
C ASP A 137 46.24 -36.84 -11.06
N LYS A 138 46.17 -36.25 -12.26
CA LYS A 138 45.22 -35.18 -12.58
C LYS A 138 43.78 -35.65 -12.38
N MET A 139 43.49 -36.92 -12.69
CA MET A 139 42.19 -37.54 -12.42
C MET A 139 41.88 -37.59 -10.92
N GLN A 140 42.85 -37.99 -10.09
CA GLN A 140 42.69 -38.04 -8.64
C GLN A 140 42.45 -36.65 -8.05
N ARG A 141 43.14 -35.61 -8.56
CA ARG A 141 42.90 -34.21 -8.19
C ARG A 141 41.52 -33.71 -8.60
N TYR A 142 41.06 -34.05 -9.80
CA TYR A 142 39.71 -33.74 -10.27
C TYR A 142 38.64 -34.37 -9.37
N PHE A 143 38.79 -35.65 -9.02
CA PHE A 143 37.85 -36.34 -8.12
C PHE A 143 37.86 -35.76 -6.69
N LEU A 144 39.04 -35.44 -6.14
CA LEU A 144 39.14 -34.74 -4.85
C LEU A 144 38.45 -33.38 -4.88
N GLN A 145 38.61 -32.62 -5.97
CA GLN A 145 37.94 -31.35 -6.17
C GLN A 145 36.42 -31.52 -6.31
N TYR A 146 35.96 -32.52 -7.06
CA TYR A 146 34.56 -32.88 -7.20
C TYR A 146 33.93 -33.25 -5.85
N GLU A 147 34.59 -34.13 -5.08
CA GLU A 147 34.14 -34.52 -3.73
C GLU A 147 34.06 -33.30 -2.80
N SER A 148 35.05 -32.40 -2.86
CA SER A 148 35.03 -31.17 -2.06
C SER A 148 33.92 -30.20 -2.47
N ALA A 149 33.64 -30.09 -3.78
CA ALA A 149 32.66 -29.17 -4.33
C ALA A 149 31.22 -29.68 -4.13
N GLN A 150 31.00 -31.00 -4.07
CA GLN A 150 29.69 -31.59 -3.82
C GLN A 150 29.08 -31.07 -2.52
N ALA A 151 29.85 -31.05 -1.42
CA ALA A 151 29.39 -30.51 -0.14
C ALA A 151 29.06 -29.01 -0.22
N VAL A 152 29.81 -28.24 -1.02
CA VAL A 152 29.55 -26.81 -1.27
C VAL A 152 28.27 -26.61 -2.07
N ILE A 153 28.10 -27.35 -3.16
CA ILE A 153 26.90 -27.32 -4.02
C ILE A 153 25.65 -27.73 -3.23
N ASP A 154 25.71 -28.80 -2.43
CA ASP A 154 24.60 -29.24 -1.59
C ASP A 154 24.16 -28.15 -0.60
N ASN A 155 25.12 -27.41 -0.03
CA ASN A 155 24.83 -26.28 0.86
C ASN A 155 24.22 -25.10 0.09
N ILE A 156 24.69 -24.82 -1.13
CA ILE A 156 24.11 -23.79 -2.00
C ILE A 156 22.66 -24.16 -2.39
N ILE A 157 22.40 -25.40 -2.77
CA ILE A 157 21.05 -25.90 -3.10
C ILE A 157 20.12 -25.76 -1.89
N LYS A 158 20.53 -26.18 -0.69
CA LYS A 158 19.73 -25.99 0.53
C LYS A 158 19.44 -24.51 0.81
N SER A 159 20.40 -23.62 0.53
CA SER A 159 20.20 -22.17 0.65
C SER A 159 19.18 -21.65 -0.37
N LEU A 160 19.22 -22.15 -1.61
CA LEU A 160 18.26 -21.82 -2.67
C LEU A 160 16.86 -22.31 -2.33
N GLU A 161 16.70 -23.55 -1.86
CA GLU A 161 15.41 -24.09 -1.42
C GLU A 161 14.83 -23.25 -0.29
N LYS A 162 15.63 -22.95 0.74
CA LYS A 162 15.21 -22.09 1.85
C LYS A 162 14.83 -20.68 1.38
N GLY A 163 15.58 -20.12 0.44
CA GLY A 163 15.32 -18.81 -0.15
C GLY A 163 14.04 -18.79 -0.98
N ARG A 164 13.79 -19.82 -1.80
CA ARG A 164 12.55 -20.01 -2.56
C ARG A 164 11.34 -20.11 -1.63
N ASP A 165 11.42 -20.96 -0.60
CA ASP A 165 10.32 -21.15 0.34
C ASP A 165 10.02 -19.85 1.13
N MET A 166 11.03 -19.01 1.37
CA MET A 166 10.85 -17.67 1.93
C MET A 166 10.11 -16.75 0.94
N LEU A 167 10.57 -16.68 -0.32
CA LEU A 167 9.93 -15.86 -1.35
C LEU A 167 8.47 -16.25 -1.59
N GLU A 168 8.15 -17.55 -1.56
CA GLU A 168 6.79 -18.04 -1.71
C GLU A 168 5.88 -17.58 -0.56
N ARG A 169 6.35 -17.67 0.70
CA ARG A 169 5.60 -17.16 1.87
C ARG A 169 5.43 -15.64 1.84
N ASP A 170 6.49 -14.91 1.47
CA ASP A 170 6.47 -13.45 1.39
C ASP A 170 5.48 -13.00 0.29
N SER A 171 5.48 -13.68 -0.87
CA SER A 171 4.55 -13.42 -1.97
C SER A 171 3.08 -13.68 -1.58
N MET A 172 2.82 -14.77 -0.86
CA MET A 172 1.48 -15.08 -0.36
C MET A 172 0.99 -14.01 0.64
N THR A 173 1.85 -13.61 1.57
CA THR A 173 1.53 -12.57 2.56
C THR A 173 1.25 -11.23 1.88
N LEU A 174 2.11 -10.82 0.94
CA LEU A 174 1.95 -9.58 0.19
C LEU A 174 0.64 -9.55 -0.61
N THR A 175 0.28 -10.68 -1.24
CA THR A 175 -0.97 -10.80 -1.99
C THR A 175 -2.19 -10.59 -1.09
N GLU A 176 -2.16 -11.15 0.12
CA GLU A 176 -3.23 -10.98 1.09
C GLU A 176 -3.32 -9.54 1.61
N ASP A 177 -2.17 -8.90 1.86
CA ASP A 177 -2.11 -7.49 2.25
C ASP A 177 -2.64 -6.55 1.17
N GLN A 178 -2.32 -6.81 -0.10
CA GLN A 178 -2.86 -6.06 -1.24
C GLN A 178 -4.39 -6.17 -1.31
N LYS A 179 -4.96 -7.37 -1.12
CA LYS A 179 -6.42 -7.56 -1.10
C LYS A 179 -7.07 -6.73 -0.01
N GLN A 180 -6.51 -6.75 1.19
CA GLN A 180 -7.07 -6.03 2.34
C GLN A 180 -6.97 -4.51 2.18
N ILE A 181 -5.86 -3.99 1.63
CA ILE A 181 -5.77 -2.55 1.30
C ILE A 181 -6.78 -2.18 0.22
N ARG A 182 -6.91 -2.97 -0.85
CA ARG A 182 -7.89 -2.70 -1.91
C ARG A 182 -9.32 -2.66 -1.35
N ALA A 183 -9.66 -3.57 -0.43
CA ALA A 183 -10.95 -3.55 0.25
C ALA A 183 -11.15 -2.27 1.10
N LEU A 184 -10.13 -1.84 1.85
CA LEU A 184 -10.16 -0.61 2.65
C LEU A 184 -10.26 0.64 1.76
N THR A 185 -9.57 0.68 0.63
CA THR A 185 -9.67 1.74 -0.38
C THR A 185 -11.10 1.88 -0.91
N ILE A 186 -11.75 0.77 -1.27
CA ILE A 186 -13.15 0.78 -1.71
C ILE A 186 -14.06 1.28 -0.60
N LEU A 187 -13.83 0.84 0.65
CA LEU A 187 -14.63 1.28 1.80
C LEU A 187 -14.47 2.79 2.04
N LEU A 188 -13.26 3.32 2.03
CA LEU A 188 -12.99 4.76 2.17
C LEU A 188 -13.67 5.56 1.06
N GLN A 189 -13.59 5.11 -0.20
CA GLN A 189 -14.28 5.75 -1.31
C GLN A 189 -15.80 5.83 -1.11
N LYS A 190 -16.43 4.74 -0.61
CA LYS A 190 -17.86 4.74 -0.28
C LYS A 190 -18.20 5.72 0.84
N GLN A 191 -17.37 5.81 1.88
CA GLN A 191 -17.57 6.74 3.00
C GLN A 191 -17.44 8.20 2.55
N ILE A 192 -16.44 8.50 1.71
CA ILE A 192 -16.27 9.82 1.08
C ILE A 192 -17.50 10.15 0.22
N GLN A 193 -17.98 9.21 -0.59
CA GLN A 193 -19.13 9.43 -1.46
C GLN A 193 -20.41 9.73 -0.67
N VAL A 194 -20.68 8.98 0.40
CA VAL A 194 -21.81 9.28 1.32
C VAL A 194 -21.65 10.66 1.95
N GLY A 195 -20.46 10.98 2.46
CA GLY A 195 -20.20 12.30 3.06
C GLY A 195 -20.44 13.44 2.09
N MET A 196 -19.96 13.32 0.85
CA MET A 196 -20.18 14.33 -0.21
C MET A 196 -21.66 14.47 -0.58
N LEU A 197 -22.41 13.37 -0.64
CA LEU A 197 -23.85 13.40 -0.89
C LEU A 197 -24.62 14.09 0.25
N ILE A 198 -24.22 13.84 1.51
CA ILE A 198 -24.79 14.52 2.67
C ILE A 198 -24.47 16.03 2.61
N ASP A 199 -23.21 16.42 2.37
CA ASP A 199 -22.79 17.82 2.21
C ASP A 199 -23.63 18.53 1.14
N GLN A 200 -23.77 17.92 -0.04
CA GLN A 200 -24.54 18.46 -1.15
C GLN A 200 -26.03 18.63 -0.79
N LYS A 201 -26.65 17.60 -0.21
CA LYS A 201 -28.09 17.62 0.12
C LYS A 201 -28.39 18.59 1.27
N LEU A 202 -27.55 18.64 2.31
CA LEU A 202 -27.68 19.63 3.39
C LEU A 202 -27.49 21.05 2.86
N GLY A 203 -26.49 21.28 2.00
CA GLY A 203 -26.27 22.58 1.35
C GLY A 203 -27.48 23.03 0.54
N TYR A 204 -28.05 22.15 -0.29
CA TYR A 204 -29.26 22.44 -1.06
C TYR A 204 -30.47 22.82 -0.17
N LYS A 205 -30.68 22.07 0.92
CA LYS A 205 -31.74 22.35 1.90
C LYS A 205 -31.54 23.69 2.58
N LEU A 206 -30.30 23.98 2.98
CA LEU A 206 -29.93 25.19 3.67
C LEU A 206 -30.10 26.44 2.80
N GLU A 207 -29.79 26.36 1.50
CA GLU A 207 -29.95 27.47 0.56
C GLU A 207 -31.42 27.76 0.17
N ARG A 208 -32.29 26.74 0.18
CA ARG A 208 -33.65 26.85 -0.38
C ARG A 208 -34.78 26.82 0.64
N GLU A 209 -34.55 26.23 1.80
CA GLU A 209 -35.63 25.95 2.77
C GLU A 209 -35.44 26.70 4.09
N LEU A 210 -34.27 27.29 4.35
CA LEU A 210 -33.95 27.97 5.62
C LEU A 210 -33.48 29.40 5.40
N GLN A 211 -33.82 30.29 6.35
CA GLN A 211 -33.31 31.65 6.39
C GLN A 211 -32.02 31.71 7.22
N GLN A 212 -31.08 32.60 6.89
CA GLN A 212 -29.78 32.70 7.58
C GLN A 212 -29.87 33.04 9.07
N ASN A 213 -30.96 33.66 9.50
CA ASN A 213 -31.23 34.02 10.90
C ASN A 213 -31.93 32.90 11.70
N ASP A 214 -32.25 31.77 11.07
CA ASP A 214 -32.84 30.60 11.72
C ASP A 214 -31.77 29.85 12.53
N SER A 215 -32.11 29.41 13.75
CA SER A 215 -31.15 28.66 14.58
C SER A 215 -30.85 27.27 13.99
N LYS A 216 -31.79 26.68 13.24
CA LYS A 216 -31.58 25.45 12.48
C LYS A 216 -30.55 25.66 11.36
N TYR A 217 -30.55 26.84 10.71
CA TYR A 217 -29.54 27.18 9.70
C TYR A 217 -28.13 27.15 10.31
N GLN A 218 -27.94 27.82 11.46
CA GLN A 218 -26.63 27.89 12.13
C GLN A 218 -26.12 26.49 12.50
N PHE A 219 -26.99 25.66 13.07
CA PHE A 219 -26.63 24.28 13.41
C PHE A 219 -26.23 23.44 12.20
N ILE A 220 -26.98 23.51 11.09
CA ILE A 220 -26.62 22.74 9.89
C ILE A 220 -25.31 23.28 9.27
N ALA A 221 -25.15 24.60 9.16
CA ALA A 221 -23.95 25.19 8.56
C ALA A 221 -22.69 24.95 9.41
N GLU A 222 -22.73 25.34 10.67
CA GLU A 222 -21.55 25.44 11.53
C GLU A 222 -21.27 24.15 12.29
N GLU A 223 -22.32 23.42 12.69
CA GLU A 223 -22.16 22.25 13.55
C GLU A 223 -22.26 20.91 12.80
N LEU A 224 -22.74 20.90 11.55
CA LEU A 224 -22.81 19.69 10.72
C LEU A 224 -21.94 19.79 9.46
N ILE A 225 -22.21 20.76 8.57
CA ILE A 225 -21.53 20.87 7.28
C ILE A 225 -20.03 21.13 7.45
N TYR A 226 -19.65 22.05 8.34
CA TYR A 226 -18.23 22.35 8.56
C TYR A 226 -17.44 21.13 9.07
N PRO A 227 -17.84 20.45 10.16
CA PRO A 227 -17.16 19.22 10.60
C PRO A 227 -17.19 18.10 9.55
N LEU A 228 -18.29 17.96 8.80
CA LEU A 228 -18.41 16.97 7.74
C LEU A 228 -17.39 17.19 6.63
N ARG A 229 -17.17 18.44 6.20
CA ARG A 229 -16.17 18.77 5.16
C ARG A 229 -14.76 18.46 5.63
N GLN A 230 -14.42 18.77 6.90
CA GLN A 230 -13.14 18.38 7.49
C GLN A 230 -12.98 16.86 7.49
N ARG A 231 -14.02 16.14 7.91
CA ARG A 231 -14.04 14.68 7.93
C ARG A 231 -13.84 14.08 6.53
N ILE A 232 -14.48 14.62 5.50
CA ILE A 232 -14.31 14.20 4.11
C ILE A 232 -12.85 14.41 3.67
N MET A 233 -12.26 15.57 3.99
CA MET A 233 -10.87 15.87 3.67
C MET A 233 -9.91 14.88 4.34
N ASP A 234 -10.12 14.54 5.61
CA ASP A 234 -9.32 13.54 6.32
C ASP A 234 -9.40 12.15 5.67
N LEU A 235 -10.61 11.74 5.24
CA LEU A 235 -10.80 10.47 4.54
C LEU A 235 -10.14 10.46 3.16
N GLN A 236 -10.19 11.57 2.43
CA GLN A 236 -9.51 11.74 1.14
C GLN A 236 -7.99 11.66 1.28
N GLN A 237 -7.44 12.30 2.32
CA GLN A 237 -6.02 12.20 2.63
C GLN A 237 -5.60 10.76 2.93
N GLN A 238 -6.40 10.03 3.72
CA GLN A 238 -6.14 8.62 3.99
C GLN A 238 -6.23 7.75 2.72
N LEU A 239 -7.18 8.04 1.83
CA LEU A 239 -7.33 7.35 0.55
C LEU A 239 -6.08 7.53 -0.33
N ALA A 240 -5.55 8.75 -0.41
CA ALA A 240 -4.32 9.05 -1.16
C ALA A 240 -3.11 8.25 -0.61
N VAL A 241 -2.97 8.16 0.73
CA VAL A 241 -1.93 7.35 1.38
C VAL A 241 -2.07 5.86 1.02
N ASN A 242 -3.29 5.31 1.02
CA ASN A 242 -3.51 3.93 0.60
C ASN A 242 -3.14 3.70 -0.87
N GLN A 243 -3.50 4.61 -1.78
CA GLN A 243 -3.18 4.48 -3.19
C GLN A 243 -1.66 4.44 -3.43
N GLN A 244 -0.91 5.32 -2.76
CA GLN A 244 0.55 5.30 -2.79
C GLN A 244 1.12 3.98 -2.23
N GLY A 245 0.52 3.45 -1.16
CA GLY A 245 0.89 2.15 -0.60
C GLY A 245 0.66 0.99 -1.59
N VAL A 246 -0.47 0.99 -2.29
CA VAL A 246 -0.78 -0.03 -3.33
C VAL A 246 0.25 0.03 -4.46
N LEU A 247 0.52 1.22 -5.01
CA LEU A 247 1.49 1.40 -6.09
C LEU A 247 2.91 0.96 -5.66
N ALA A 248 3.31 1.25 -4.42
CA ALA A 248 4.61 0.83 -3.92
C ALA A 248 4.76 -0.70 -3.85
N MET A 249 3.68 -1.45 -3.58
CA MET A 249 3.71 -2.92 -3.56
C MET A 249 3.64 -3.55 -4.95
N GLU A 250 3.22 -2.82 -5.98
CA GLU A 250 3.19 -3.32 -7.37
C GLU A 250 4.54 -3.16 -8.09
N ILE A 251 5.42 -2.29 -7.58
CA ILE A 251 6.75 -2.02 -8.14
C ILE A 251 7.81 -3.00 -7.60
N ILE A 252 7.56 -3.62 -6.45
CA ILE A 252 8.48 -4.56 -5.75
C ILE A 252 8.23 -5.98 -6.23
#